data_AF-A0A960K613-F1
#
_entry.id   AF-A0A960K613-F1
#
_cell.length_a   1.000
_cell.length_b   1.000
_cell.length_c   1.000
_cell.angle_alpha   90.00
_cell.angle_beta   90.00
_cell.angle_gamma   90.00
#
_symmetry.space_group_name_H-M   'P 1'
#
loop_
_entity.id
_entity.type
_entity.pdbx_description
1 polymer ?
#
loop_
_entity_poly.entity_id
_entity_poly.type
_entity_poly.pdbx_seq_one_letter_code
_entity_poly.pdbx_strand_id
1 'polypeptide(L)'
;ELLYATGLRVSELVGLALENLRGIREESGRKSLDFLLLSGKGGKERAVPVGEQAQDWLGRYLSQGRSQLVKGGRHSAVFLNHRGGVMTRQGFWKILKAYARSLDLPQVSPHVLRHSFATHLLEHGADLRAVQLMLGHSDIATTEIYTHIHQHRMRRLYDRFHPRA
;
A
#
# COMPACT_ATOMS: atom_id res chain seq x y z
N GLU A 1 3.77 -4.87 -6.48
CA GLU A 1 4.58 -4.00 -5.61
C GLU A 1 3.89 -3.43 -4.40
N LEU A 2 2.92 -2.50 -4.53
CA LEU A 2 2.40 -1.72 -3.39
C LEU A 2 2.00 -2.58 -2.18
N LEU A 3 1.27 -3.69 -2.40
CA LEU A 3 0.84 -4.59 -1.33
C LEU A 3 2.02 -5.19 -0.54
N TYR A 4 3.09 -5.57 -1.23
CA TYR A 4 4.31 -6.09 -0.61
C TYR A 4 5.04 -4.99 0.14
N ALA A 5 5.20 -3.81 -0.47
CA ALA A 5 5.96 -2.71 0.13
C ALA A 5 5.30 -2.05 1.35
N THR A 6 3.99 -2.26 1.57
CA THR A 6 3.21 -1.54 2.60
C THR A 6 2.48 -2.45 3.56
N GLY A 7 2.42 -3.75 3.29
CA GLY A 7 1.69 -4.73 4.11
C GLY A 7 0.19 -4.49 4.19
N LEU A 8 -0.41 -3.73 3.27
CA LEU A 8 -1.85 -3.43 3.24
C LEU A 8 -2.75 -4.68 3.28
N ARG A 9 -3.98 -4.55 3.80
CA ARG A 9 -5.03 -5.54 3.53
C ARG A 9 -5.57 -5.33 2.11
N VAL A 10 -6.08 -6.39 1.48
CA VAL A 10 -6.70 -6.25 0.14
C VAL A 10 -7.86 -5.27 0.15
N SER A 11 -8.67 -5.27 1.22
CA SER A 11 -9.78 -4.32 1.36
C SER A 11 -9.31 -2.87 1.38
N GLU A 12 -8.15 -2.60 1.97
CA GLU A 12 -7.57 -1.26 2.01
C GLU A 12 -6.98 -0.91 0.64
N LEU A 13 -6.26 -1.85 0.01
CA LEU A 13 -5.69 -1.68 -1.32
C LEU A 13 -6.77 -1.32 -2.35
N VAL A 14 -7.84 -2.10 -2.44
CA VAL A 14 -8.90 -1.88 -3.44
C VAL A 14 -9.82 -0.71 -3.08
N GLY A 15 -9.79 -0.28 -1.81
CA GLY A 15 -10.52 0.90 -1.32
C GLY A 15 -9.70 2.20 -1.36
N LEU A 16 -8.43 2.15 -1.76
CA LEU A 16 -7.58 3.35 -1.86
C LEU A 16 -8.20 4.36 -2.84
N ALA A 17 -8.29 5.60 -2.40
CA ALA A 17 -8.66 6.75 -3.18
C ALA A 17 -7.46 7.70 -3.36
N LEU A 18 -7.52 8.58 -4.36
CA LEU A 18 -6.46 9.51 -4.71
C LEU A 18 -6.13 10.44 -3.53
N GLU A 19 -7.11 10.81 -2.72
CA GLU A 19 -6.91 11.59 -1.49
C GLU A 19 -6.10 10.88 -0.41
N ASN A 20 -6.02 9.54 -0.44
CA ASN A 20 -5.19 8.78 0.50
C ASN A 20 -3.70 8.89 0.16
N LEU A 21 -3.33 9.29 -1.05
CA LEU A 21 -1.94 9.50 -1.46
C LEU A 21 -1.48 10.87 -0.97
N ARG A 22 -0.62 10.92 0.04
CA ARG A 22 -0.17 12.16 0.69
C ARG A 22 1.25 12.54 0.28
N GLY A 23 1.48 13.85 0.20
CA GLY A 23 2.78 14.39 -0.19
C GLY A 23 3.14 14.06 -1.65
N ILE A 24 2.14 14.04 -2.54
CA ILE A 24 2.39 13.77 -3.97
C ILE A 24 3.25 14.89 -4.54
N ARG A 25 4.39 14.53 -5.12
CA ARG A 25 5.26 15.44 -5.87
C ARG A 25 5.49 14.87 -7.26
N GLU A 26 5.66 15.75 -8.24
CA GLU A 26 6.02 15.37 -9.60
C GLU A 26 7.33 16.06 -9.96
N GLU A 27 8.39 15.27 -10.11
CA GLU A 27 9.74 15.75 -10.43
C GLU A 27 10.26 14.95 -11.61
N SER A 28 10.70 15.64 -12.68
CA SER A 28 11.21 15.00 -13.90
C SER A 28 10.28 13.93 -14.50
N GLY A 29 8.97 14.12 -14.41
CA GLY A 29 7.96 13.18 -14.90
C GLY A 29 7.74 11.93 -14.02
N ARG A 30 8.37 11.86 -12.85
CA ARG A 30 8.09 10.83 -11.83
C ARG A 30 7.18 11.36 -10.74
N LYS A 31 6.13 10.62 -10.41
CA LYS A 31 5.26 10.89 -9.27
C LYS A 31 5.76 10.13 -8.05
N SER A 32 6.16 10.86 -7.02
CA SER A 32 6.51 10.32 -5.70
C SER A 32 5.43 10.69 -4.68
N LEU A 33 5.38 9.98 -3.54
CA LEU A 33 4.44 10.28 -2.45
C LEU A 33 5.04 9.91 -1.09
N ASP A 34 4.83 10.73 -0.08
CA ASP A 34 5.46 10.51 1.23
C ASP A 34 4.85 9.32 1.98
N PHE A 35 3.52 9.23 2.02
CA PHE A 35 2.79 8.18 2.73
C PHE A 35 1.37 7.94 2.17
N LEU A 36 0.84 6.74 2.44
CA LEU A 36 -0.58 6.44 2.32
C LEU A 36 -1.27 6.75 3.66
N LEU A 37 -2.37 7.51 3.63
CA LEU A 37 -3.21 7.75 4.79
C LEU A 37 -4.45 6.85 4.73
N LEU A 38 -4.53 5.87 5.61
CA LEU A 38 -5.53 4.81 5.58
C LEU A 38 -6.45 4.89 6.80
N SER A 39 -7.75 4.72 6.59
CA SER A 39 -8.72 4.65 7.68
C SER A 39 -8.89 3.20 8.17
N GLY A 40 -8.75 3.00 9.47
CA GLY A 40 -8.97 1.75 10.18
C GLY A 40 -10.31 1.71 10.92
N LYS A 41 -10.50 0.67 11.75
CA LYS A 41 -11.71 0.49 12.57
C LYS A 41 -11.87 1.66 13.54
N GLY A 42 -13.08 2.20 13.63
CA GLY A 42 -13.40 3.32 14.52
C GLY A 42 -12.89 4.68 14.03
N GLY A 43 -12.66 4.84 12.72
CA GLY A 43 -12.24 6.12 12.12
C GLY A 43 -10.79 6.50 12.38
N LYS A 44 -10.00 5.60 12.98
CA LYS A 44 -8.58 5.84 13.26
C LYS A 44 -7.78 5.80 11.98
N GLU A 45 -7.04 6.86 11.67
CA GLU A 45 -6.16 6.90 10.52
C GLU A 45 -4.76 6.38 10.86
N ARG A 46 -4.06 5.83 9.88
CA ARG A 46 -2.63 5.51 9.97
C ARG A 46 -1.90 5.93 8.70
N ALA A 47 -0.70 6.46 8.87
CA ALA A 47 0.22 6.76 7.78
C ALA A 47 1.13 5.55 7.52
N VAL A 48 1.20 5.10 6.27
CA VAL A 48 2.08 4.00 5.84
C VAL A 48 3.07 4.53 4.82
N PRO A 49 4.38 4.53 5.13
CA PRO A 49 5.41 4.90 4.17
C PRO A 49 5.36 4.01 2.91
N VAL A 50 5.72 4.58 1.77
CA VAL A 50 5.84 3.85 0.51
C VAL A 50 7.26 3.98 0.00
N GLY A 51 7.92 2.84 -0.23
CA GLY A 51 9.28 2.81 -0.77
C GLY A 51 9.35 3.20 -2.24
N GLU A 52 10.55 3.58 -2.68
CA GLU A 52 10.80 4.15 -4.01
C GLU A 52 10.26 3.25 -5.13
N GLN A 53 10.53 1.94 -5.06
CA GLN A 53 10.06 1.00 -6.09
C GLN A 53 8.53 0.94 -6.17
N ALA A 54 7.84 1.01 -5.03
CA ALA A 54 6.38 1.01 -5.00
C ALA A 54 5.80 2.36 -5.49
N GLN A 55 6.47 3.48 -5.19
CA GLN A 55 6.13 4.79 -5.73
C GLN A 55 6.27 4.80 -7.26
N ASP A 56 7.36 4.28 -7.80
CA ASP A 56 7.62 4.22 -9.23
C ASP A 56 6.52 3.43 -9.97
N TRP A 57 6.20 2.22 -9.49
CA TRP A 57 5.15 1.41 -10.10
C TRP A 57 3.77 2.06 -9.97
N LEU A 58 3.48 2.69 -8.84
CA LEU A 58 2.22 3.40 -8.64
C LEU A 58 2.13 4.64 -9.54
N GLY A 59 3.20 5.43 -9.66
CA GLY A 59 3.27 6.60 -10.54
C GLY A 59 3.09 6.24 -12.02
N ARG A 60 3.75 5.16 -12.47
CA ARG A 60 3.55 4.59 -13.82
C ARG A 60 2.10 4.17 -14.03
N TYR A 61 1.51 3.47 -13.07
CA TYR A 61 0.10 3.09 -13.16
C TYR A 61 -0.81 4.31 -13.23
N LEU A 62 -0.63 5.31 -12.36
CA LEU A 62 -1.48 6.51 -12.33
C LEU A 62 -1.41 7.33 -13.63
N SER A 63 -0.24 7.40 -14.26
CA SER A 63 -0.01 8.17 -15.49
C SER A 63 -0.45 7.40 -16.74
N GLN A 64 -0.08 6.13 -16.86
CA GLN A 64 -0.18 5.37 -18.11
C GLN A 64 -1.29 4.32 -18.07
N GLY A 65 -1.47 3.62 -16.95
CA GLY A 65 -2.40 2.49 -16.87
C GLY A 65 -3.83 2.92 -16.50
N ARG A 66 -3.96 3.70 -15.43
CA ARG A 66 -5.24 4.15 -14.89
C ARG A 66 -6.01 5.03 -15.86
N SER A 67 -5.32 5.94 -16.54
CA SER A 67 -5.90 6.84 -17.54
C SER A 67 -6.62 6.09 -18.66
N GLN A 68 -6.13 4.90 -19.05
CA GLN A 68 -6.76 4.04 -20.06
C GLN A 68 -8.00 3.29 -19.54
N LEU A 69 -8.11 3.10 -18.22
CA LEU A 69 -9.21 2.36 -17.59
C LEU A 69 -10.37 3.27 -17.16
N VAL A 70 -10.11 4.55 -16.90
CA VAL A 70 -11.15 5.51 -16.50
C VAL A 70 -12.16 5.67 -17.64
N LYS A 71 -13.42 5.30 -17.38
CA LYS A 71 -14.55 5.47 -18.29
C LYS A 71 -15.68 6.19 -17.55
N GLY A 72 -16.32 7.17 -18.18
CA GLY A 72 -17.61 7.71 -17.73
C GLY A 72 -17.64 8.65 -16.52
N GLY A 73 -16.52 9.27 -16.12
CA GLY A 73 -16.55 10.34 -15.09
C GLY A 73 -15.31 10.41 -14.21
N ARG A 74 -15.33 11.32 -13.22
CA ARG A 74 -14.27 11.45 -12.20
C ARG A 74 -14.45 10.36 -11.14
N HIS A 75 -13.57 9.36 -11.14
CA HIS A 75 -13.43 8.40 -10.03
C HIS A 75 -12.25 8.80 -9.14
N SER A 76 -12.45 8.77 -7.82
CA SER A 76 -11.37 8.94 -6.85
C SER A 76 -10.60 7.65 -6.58
N ALA A 77 -11.15 6.48 -6.90
CA ALA A 77 -10.48 5.19 -6.66
C ALA A 77 -9.13 5.10 -7.40
N VAL A 78 -8.09 4.66 -6.70
CA VAL A 78 -6.75 4.44 -7.27
C VAL A 78 -6.81 3.27 -8.24
N PHE A 79 -7.22 2.09 -7.78
CA PHE A 79 -7.23 0.87 -8.59
C PHE A 79 -8.61 0.58 -9.19
N LEU A 80 -8.63 0.47 -10.52
CA LEU A 80 -9.84 0.22 -11.30
C LEU A 80 -9.84 -1.19 -11.90
N ASN A 81 -11.04 -1.70 -12.19
CA ASN A 81 -11.25 -2.89 -12.99
C ASN A 81 -11.30 -2.55 -14.50
N HIS A 82 -11.30 -3.58 -15.36
CA HIS A 82 -11.28 -3.42 -16.82
C HIS A 82 -12.53 -2.69 -17.39
N ARG A 83 -13.60 -2.56 -16.61
CA ARG A 83 -14.84 -1.83 -16.97
C ARG A 83 -14.78 -0.36 -16.53
N GLY A 84 -13.72 0.06 -15.85
CA GLY A 84 -13.54 1.42 -15.31
C GLY A 84 -14.16 1.66 -13.94
N GLY A 85 -14.78 0.64 -13.34
CA GLY A 85 -15.29 0.71 -11.96
C GLY A 85 -14.21 0.38 -10.92
N VAL A 86 -14.55 0.52 -9.64
CA VAL A 86 -13.65 0.18 -8.52
C VAL A 86 -13.24 -1.29 -8.58
N MET A 87 -11.97 -1.58 -8.33
CA MET A 87 -11.49 -2.96 -8.21
C MET A 87 -12.14 -3.64 -7.00
N THR A 88 -12.53 -4.92 -7.14
CA THR A 88 -13.06 -5.70 -6.01
C THR A 88 -11.99 -6.63 -5.45
N ARG A 89 -12.14 -7.05 -4.19
CA ARG A 89 -11.27 -8.07 -3.57
C ARG A 89 -11.18 -9.35 -4.40
N GLN A 90 -12.32 -9.81 -4.93
CA GLN A 90 -12.38 -10.99 -5.79
C GLN A 90 -11.66 -10.77 -7.12
N GLY A 91 -11.81 -9.58 -7.72
CA GLY A 91 -11.08 -9.21 -8.94
C GLY A 91 -9.57 -9.21 -8.72
N PHE A 92 -9.11 -8.57 -7.64
CA PHE A 92 -7.70 -8.59 -7.24
C PHE A 92 -7.18 -10.02 -7.06
N TRP A 93 -7.95 -10.88 -6.37
CA TRP A 93 -7.56 -12.27 -6.15
C TRP A 93 -7.42 -13.07 -7.44
N LYS A 94 -8.32 -12.86 -8.41
CA LYS A 94 -8.22 -13.48 -9.75
C LYS A 94 -6.93 -13.05 -10.45
N ILE A 95 -6.60 -11.76 -10.40
CA ILE A 95 -5.38 -11.20 -10.99
C ILE A 95 -4.14 -11.81 -10.33
N LEU A 96 -4.08 -11.84 -8.99
CA LEU A 96 -2.94 -12.40 -8.26
C LEU A 96 -2.73 -13.88 -8.57
N LYS A 97 -3.80 -14.67 -8.61
CA LYS A 97 -3.74 -16.09 -8.99
C LYS A 97 -3.27 -16.29 -10.43
N ALA A 98 -3.70 -15.44 -11.35
CA ALA A 98 -3.24 -15.50 -12.74
C ALA A 98 -1.72 -15.27 -12.83
N TYR A 99 -1.20 -14.25 -12.15
CA TYR A 99 0.24 -13.99 -12.09
C TYR A 99 1.04 -15.11 -11.42
N ALA A 100 0.54 -15.66 -10.31
CA ALA A 100 1.21 -16.78 -9.64
C ALA A 100 1.33 -18.00 -10.58
N ARG A 101 0.26 -18.32 -11.31
CA ARG A 101 0.26 -19.42 -12.29
C ARG A 101 1.18 -19.15 -13.47
N SER A 102 1.20 -17.94 -14.02
CA SER A 102 2.05 -17.62 -15.18
C SER A 102 3.55 -17.64 -14.86
N LEU A 103 3.91 -17.62 -13.58
CA LEU A 103 5.29 -17.64 -13.09
C LEU A 103 5.64 -18.99 -12.43
N ASP A 104 4.77 -20.01 -12.54
CA ASP A 104 4.91 -21.31 -11.88
C ASP A 104 5.21 -21.22 -10.37
N LEU A 105 4.66 -20.20 -9.72
CA LEU A 105 4.82 -20.01 -8.29
C LEU A 105 3.81 -20.84 -7.50
N PRO A 106 4.18 -21.30 -6.28
CA PRO A 106 3.21 -21.86 -5.35
C PRO A 106 2.12 -20.83 -5.02
N GLN A 107 1.02 -21.27 -4.43
CA GLN A 107 -0.17 -20.42 -4.19
C GLN A 107 0.18 -19.13 -3.42
N VAL A 108 0.35 -18.04 -4.15
CA VAL A 108 0.55 -16.71 -3.59
C VAL A 108 -0.81 -16.17 -3.15
N SER A 109 -0.86 -15.72 -1.90
CA SER A 109 -2.02 -15.03 -1.35
C SER A 109 -1.63 -13.66 -0.82
N PRO A 110 -2.59 -12.73 -0.66
CA PRO A 110 -2.38 -11.46 0.01
C PRO A 110 -1.86 -11.62 1.44
N HIS A 111 -2.29 -12.68 2.13
CA HIS A 111 -1.78 -13.00 3.47
C HIS A 111 -0.30 -13.36 3.45
N VAL A 112 0.14 -14.13 2.45
CA VAL A 112 1.57 -14.45 2.25
C VAL A 112 2.37 -13.18 1.99
N LEU A 113 1.91 -12.31 1.07
CA LEU A 113 2.61 -11.05 0.76
C LEU A 113 2.74 -10.13 1.98
N ARG A 114 1.68 -10.03 2.78
CA ARG A 114 1.67 -9.25 4.01
C ARG A 114 2.54 -9.87 5.11
N HIS A 115 2.59 -11.20 5.18
CA HIS A 115 3.48 -11.89 6.10
C HIS A 115 4.94 -11.65 5.72
N SER A 116 5.31 -11.80 4.44
CA SER A 116 6.65 -11.49 3.94
C SER A 116 7.09 -10.06 4.26
N PHE A 117 6.19 -9.08 4.10
CA PHE A 117 6.46 -7.70 4.52
C PHE A 117 6.82 -7.60 6.01
N ALA A 118 6.01 -8.24 6.87
CA ALA A 118 6.22 -8.21 8.32
C ALA A 118 7.54 -8.91 8.70
N THR A 119 7.77 -10.10 8.15
CA THR A 119 8.97 -10.91 8.38
C THR A 119 10.22 -10.15 7.95
N HIS A 120 10.24 -9.57 6.75
CA HIS A 120 11.40 -8.80 6.29
C HIS A 120 11.69 -7.60 7.22
N LEU A 121 10.68 -6.84 7.64
CA LEU A 121 10.94 -5.74 8.59
C LEU A 121 11.54 -6.26 9.90
N LEU A 122 11.01 -7.34 10.46
CA LEU A 122 11.51 -7.93 11.71
C LEU A 122 12.93 -8.49 11.56
N GLU A 123 13.22 -9.21 10.47
CA GLU A 123 14.53 -9.79 10.17
C GLU A 123 15.63 -8.74 10.02
N HIS A 124 15.28 -7.55 9.52
CA HIS A 124 16.23 -6.43 9.40
C HIS A 124 16.33 -5.62 10.69
N GLY A 125 15.59 -5.97 11.75
CA GLY A 125 15.71 -5.37 13.08
C GLY A 125 14.66 -4.29 13.40
N ALA A 126 13.56 -4.22 12.65
CA ALA A 126 12.45 -3.36 13.03
C ALA A 126 11.80 -3.85 14.32
N ASP A 127 11.48 -2.92 15.20
CA ASP A 127 10.71 -3.22 16.41
C ASP A 127 9.29 -3.73 16.07
N LEU A 128 8.84 -4.77 16.77
CA LEU A 128 7.53 -5.41 16.56
C LEU A 128 6.41 -4.38 16.66
N ARG A 129 6.54 -3.39 17.55
CA ARG A 129 5.54 -2.33 17.70
C ARG A 129 5.40 -1.50 16.42
N ALA A 130 6.51 -1.15 15.78
CA ALA A 130 6.49 -0.39 14.53
C ALA A 130 5.83 -1.18 13.39
N VAL A 131 6.13 -2.48 13.28
CA VAL A 131 5.52 -3.37 12.29
C VAL A 131 4.01 -3.47 12.52
N GLN A 132 3.56 -3.60 13.78
CA GLN A 132 2.14 -3.64 14.13
C GLN A 132 1.40 -2.34 13.77
N LEU A 133 2.01 -1.18 13.99
CA LEU A 133 1.44 0.12 13.63
C LEU A 133 1.22 0.24 12.12
N MET A 134 2.22 -0.15 11.31
CA MET A 134 2.12 -0.13 9.84
C MET A 134 1.02 -1.08 9.33
N LEU A 135 0.93 -2.28 9.92
CA LEU A 135 -0.05 -3.29 9.55
C LEU A 135 -1.48 -2.95 10.02
N GLY A 136 -1.65 -2.08 11.02
CA GLY A 136 -2.97 -1.71 11.55
C GLY A 136 -3.68 -2.86 12.25
N HIS A 137 -2.94 -3.67 13.03
CA HIS A 137 -3.54 -4.72 13.87
C HIS A 137 -4.36 -4.07 14.99
N SER A 138 -5.64 -4.44 15.07
CA SER A 138 -6.65 -3.79 15.91
C SER A 138 -6.57 -4.13 17.39
N ASP A 139 -5.80 -5.15 17.78
CA ASP A 139 -5.81 -5.71 19.14
C ASP A 139 -4.73 -5.18 20.08
N ILE A 140 -4.18 -3.99 19.80
CA ILE A 140 -3.54 -3.22 20.86
C ILE A 140 -4.20 -1.85 20.94
N ALA A 141 -5.07 -1.75 21.94
CA ALA A 141 -5.51 -0.49 22.50
C ALA A 141 -4.29 0.37 22.85
N THR A 142 -4.00 1.39 22.05
CA THR A 142 -3.53 2.69 22.54
C THR A 142 -3.70 3.68 21.40
N THR A 143 -4.54 4.66 21.66
CA THR A 143 -4.68 5.88 20.88
C THR A 143 -3.39 6.67 21.02
N GLU A 144 -2.42 6.44 20.14
CA GLU A 144 -1.40 7.45 19.88
C GLU A 144 -1.95 8.35 18.77
N ILE A 145 -2.19 9.60 19.11
CA ILE A 145 -2.50 10.64 18.14
C ILE A 145 -1.30 10.71 17.20
N TYR A 146 -1.50 10.32 15.93
CA TYR A 146 -0.45 10.34 14.91
C TYR A 146 -0.14 11.79 14.54
N THR A 147 0.76 12.40 15.29
CA THR A 147 1.37 13.68 14.93
C THR A 147 2.36 13.48 13.77
N HIS A 148 2.78 14.57 13.14
CA HIS A 148 3.87 14.55 12.15
C HIS A 148 5.14 13.85 12.67
N ILE A 149 5.38 13.87 13.97
CA ILE A 149 6.51 13.17 14.62
C ILE A 149 6.39 11.65 14.42
N HIS A 150 5.19 11.09 14.54
CA HIS A 150 4.96 9.66 14.29
C HIS A 150 5.16 9.31 12.81
N GLN A 151 4.78 10.21 11.87
CA GLN A 151 4.99 9.99 10.43
C GLN A 151 6.48 9.92 10.07
N HIS A 152 7.29 10.88 10.53
CA HIS A 152 8.74 10.87 10.32
C HIS A 152 9.43 9.68 10.98
N ARG A 153 8.98 9.28 12.17
CA ARG A 153 9.48 8.06 12.83
C ARG A 153 9.17 6.81 12.01
N MET A 154 7.94 6.68 11.51
CA MET A 154 7.55 5.54 10.66
C MET A 154 8.37 5.50 9.37
N ARG A 155 8.58 6.66 8.73
CA ARG A 155 9.41 6.74 7.52
C ARG A 155 10.85 6.30 7.78
N ARG A 156 11.49 6.80 8.83
CA ARG A 156 12.87 6.41 9.20
C ARG A 156 13.01 4.91 9.51
N LEU A 157 12.02 4.31 10.17
CA LEU A 157 12.03 2.88 10.45
C LEU A 157 11.88 2.06 9.17
N TYR A 158 10.96 2.49 8.29
CA TYR A 158 10.79 1.88 6.99
C TYR A 158 12.08 1.95 6.16
N ASP A 159 12.69 3.14 6.05
CA ASP A 159 13.91 3.37 5.28
C ASP A 159 15.11 2.56 5.81
N ARG A 160 15.14 2.26 7.11
CA ARG A 160 16.21 1.48 7.72
C ARG A 160 16.05 -0.03 7.54
N PHE A 161 14.80 -0.53 7.54
CA PHE A 161 14.53 -1.95 7.74
C PHE A 161 13.78 -2.62 6.59
N HIS A 162 13.17 -1.87 5.69
CA HIS A 162 12.53 -2.47 4.52
C HIS A 162 13.59 -2.69 3.42
N PRO A 163 13.73 -3.91 2.87
CA PRO A 163 14.81 -4.24 1.91
C PRO A 163 14.70 -3.51 0.56
N ARG A 164 13.57 -2.82 0.33
CA ARG A 164 13.26 -2.06 -0.89
C ARG A 164 12.69 -0.69 -0.57
N ALA A 165 13.17 -0.07 0.50
CA ALA A 165 12.76 1.28 0.87
C ALA A 165 13.11 2.31 -0.20
#